data_AF-A0A2N3B2U4-F1
#
_entry.id   AF-A0A2N3B2U4-F1
#
_cell.length_a   1.000
_cell.length_b   1.000
_cell.length_c   1.000
_cell.angle_alpha   90.00
_cell.angle_beta   90.00
_cell.angle_gamma   90.00
#
_symmetry.space_group_name_H-M   'P 1'
#
loop_
_entity.id
_entity.type
_entity.pdbx_description
1 polymer ?
#
loop_
_entity_poly.entity_id
_entity_poly.type
_entity_poly.pdbx_seq_one_letter_code
_entity_poly.pdbx_strand_id
1 'polypeptide(L)'
;MPSVELSKLPGINPVRALATGDHAQIEARAPTANPGKAPVAGISVEVSAAADAATPPVDAERVQEIRNALRDGSYPLVPAKIADAMIAAQVSLSLPDRN
;
A
#
# COMPACT_ATOMS: atom_id res chain seq x y z
N MET A 1 -20.16 16.93 -28.40
CA MET A 1 -19.30 16.86 -27.18
C MET A 1 -20.14 17.39 -26.03
N PRO A 2 -20.48 16.59 -25.01
CA PRO A 2 -21.28 17.08 -23.88
C PRO A 2 -20.46 18.09 -23.05
N SER A 3 -20.97 19.32 -22.91
CA SER A 3 -20.36 20.36 -22.05
C SER A 3 -20.58 20.03 -20.59
N VAL A 4 -19.49 20.02 -19.81
CA VAL A 4 -19.55 19.87 -18.35
C VAL A 4 -19.72 21.26 -17.72
N GLU A 5 -20.81 21.48 -16.98
CA GLU A 5 -21.04 22.73 -16.28
C GLU A 5 -20.24 22.79 -14.97
N LEU A 6 -19.22 23.65 -14.93
CA LEU A 6 -18.33 23.82 -13.76
C LEU A 6 -19.11 24.19 -12.47
N SER A 7 -20.27 24.82 -12.60
CA SER A 7 -21.11 25.23 -11.45
C SER A 7 -21.76 24.07 -10.70
N LYS A 8 -21.77 22.85 -11.27
CA LYS A 8 -22.32 21.64 -10.63
C LYS A 8 -21.24 20.74 -10.02
N LEU A 9 -19.97 21.15 -10.08
CA LEU A 9 -18.89 20.41 -9.44
C LEU A 9 -18.98 20.62 -7.93
N PRO A 10 -19.06 19.55 -7.12
CA PRO A 10 -19.02 19.68 -5.67
C PRO A 10 -17.68 20.31 -5.26
N GLY A 11 -17.74 21.35 -4.42
CA GLY A 11 -16.55 21.98 -3.88
C GLY A 11 -15.71 21.00 -3.06
N ILE A 12 -14.40 21.11 -3.17
CA ILE A 12 -13.45 20.40 -2.32
C ILE A 12 -13.54 20.93 -0.89
N ASN A 13 -14.04 20.09 0.02
CA ASN A 13 -14.04 20.39 1.46
C ASN A 13 -12.63 20.18 2.05
N PRO A 14 -12.23 20.97 3.05
CA PRO A 14 -10.94 20.78 3.73
C PRO A 14 -10.90 19.44 4.46
N VAL A 15 -9.73 18.80 4.43
CA VAL A 15 -9.49 17.53 5.14
C VAL A 15 -9.53 17.80 6.64
N ARG A 16 -10.48 17.18 7.35
CA ARG A 16 -10.53 17.19 8.83
C ARG A 16 -9.71 16.02 9.37
N ALA A 17 -8.95 16.26 10.42
CA ALA A 17 -8.25 15.21 11.15
C ALA A 17 -9.25 14.23 11.79
N LEU A 18 -9.08 12.94 11.51
CA LEU A 18 -9.82 11.85 12.14
C LEU A 18 -9.29 11.65 13.56
N ALA A 19 -10.18 11.48 14.53
CA ALA A 19 -9.78 11.21 15.91
C ALA A 19 -9.40 9.73 16.06
N THR A 20 -8.57 9.37 17.04
CA THR A 20 -8.17 7.97 17.31
C THR A 20 -9.36 7.02 17.52
N GLY A 21 -10.54 7.54 17.84
CA GLY A 21 -11.79 6.78 17.92
C GLY A 21 -12.49 6.51 16.57
N ASP A 22 -12.14 7.19 15.48
CA ASP A 22 -12.73 6.95 14.15
C ASP A 22 -12.26 5.61 13.54
N HIS A 23 -11.12 5.08 14.01
CA HIS A 23 -10.56 3.81 13.54
C HIS A 23 -11.05 2.58 14.33
N ALA A 24 -11.82 2.78 15.40
CA ALA A 24 -12.13 1.74 16.38
C ALA A 24 -13.62 1.35 16.40
N GLN A 25 -14.23 1.02 15.25
CA GLN A 25 -15.47 0.24 15.28
C GLN A 25 -15.77 -0.50 13.96
N ILE A 26 -14.81 -1.27 13.44
CA ILE A 26 -15.10 -2.19 12.32
C ILE A 26 -15.30 -3.64 12.81
N GLU A 27 -14.64 -4.05 13.90
CA GLU A 27 -14.71 -5.45 14.38
C GLU A 27 -15.81 -5.77 15.41
N ALA A 28 -16.58 -4.78 15.90
CA ALA A 28 -17.57 -5.00 16.97
C ALA A 28 -19.00 -4.57 16.64
N ARG A 29 -19.36 -4.38 15.36
CA ARG A 29 -20.74 -4.03 15.00
C ARG A 29 -21.51 -5.25 14.50
N ALA A 30 -22.16 -5.96 15.43
CA ALA A 30 -23.35 -6.73 15.10
C ALA A 30 -24.37 -5.78 14.41
N PRO A 31 -25.08 -6.21 13.36
CA PRO A 31 -25.95 -5.32 12.58
C PRO A 31 -27.16 -4.91 13.42
N THR A 32 -27.05 -3.77 14.12
CA THR A 32 -28.22 -3.02 14.55
C THR A 32 -28.71 -2.22 13.36
N ALA A 33 -29.74 -2.75 12.69
CA ALA A 33 -30.44 -2.04 11.64
C ALA A 33 -31.02 -0.74 12.22
N ASN A 34 -30.44 0.40 11.87
CA ASN A 34 -31.11 1.70 12.01
C ASN A 34 -32.09 1.83 10.83
N PRO A 35 -33.41 1.81 11.05
CA PRO A 35 -34.38 2.00 9.97
C PRO A 35 -34.44 3.50 9.66
N GLY A 36 -33.58 3.98 8.75
CA GLY A 36 -33.65 5.38 8.34
C GLY A 36 -32.55 5.91 7.44
N LYS A 37 -31.49 5.13 7.14
CA LYS A 37 -30.46 5.58 6.19
C LYS A 37 -30.55 4.76 4.91
N ALA A 38 -31.16 5.36 3.88
CA ALA A 38 -31.12 4.81 2.53
C ALA A 38 -29.64 4.63 2.10
N PRO A 39 -29.25 3.46 1.58
CA PRO A 39 -27.90 3.26 1.11
C PRO A 39 -27.67 4.15 -0.12
N VAL A 40 -26.73 5.09 0.00
CA VAL A 40 -26.15 5.76 -1.17
C VAL A 40 -25.47 4.67 -1.99
N ALA A 41 -25.79 4.57 -3.27
CA ALA A 41 -25.16 3.61 -4.17
C ALA A 41 -23.64 3.83 -4.15
N GLY A 42 -22.95 3.00 -3.38
CA GLY A 42 -21.49 3.00 -3.32
C GLY A 42 -20.92 2.46 -4.62
N ILE A 43 -19.73 2.93 -4.96
CA ILE A 43 -18.89 2.31 -5.99
C ILE A 43 -18.50 0.90 -5.52
N SER A 44 -18.97 -0.12 -6.23
CA SER A 44 -18.56 -1.51 -6.00
C SER A 44 -17.16 -1.70 -6.58
N VAL A 45 -16.16 -1.79 -5.72
CA VAL A 45 -14.80 -2.18 -6.11
C VAL A 45 -14.74 -3.70 -6.08
N GLU A 46 -14.84 -4.30 -7.27
CA GLU A 46 -14.53 -5.71 -7.50
C GLU A 46 -13.02 -5.89 -7.34
N VAL A 47 -12.56 -6.33 -6.17
CA VAL A 47 -11.18 -6.79 -6.00
C VAL A 47 -11.11 -8.17 -6.63
N SER A 48 -10.72 -8.23 -7.91
CA SER A 48 -10.45 -9.50 -8.57
C SER A 48 -9.46 -10.29 -7.72
N ALA A 49 -9.82 -11.54 -7.41
CA ALA A 49 -9.07 -12.45 -6.57
C ALA A 49 -7.58 -12.36 -6.90
N ALA A 50 -6.76 -12.24 -5.85
CA ALA A 50 -5.30 -12.16 -5.89
C ALA A 50 -4.80 -12.91 -7.11
N ALA A 51 -4.36 -12.17 -8.13
CA ALA A 51 -3.67 -12.75 -9.26
C ALA A 51 -2.60 -13.64 -8.65
N ASP A 52 -2.72 -14.94 -8.89
CA ASP A 52 -1.77 -15.95 -8.45
C ASP A 52 -0.39 -15.36 -8.72
N ALA A 53 0.31 -15.00 -7.65
CA ALA A 53 1.54 -14.24 -7.71
C ALA A 53 2.64 -15.20 -8.17
N ALA A 54 2.49 -15.69 -9.41
CA ALA A 54 3.57 -16.18 -10.23
C ALA A 54 4.70 -15.18 -10.01
N THR A 55 5.82 -15.72 -9.53
CA THR A 55 6.97 -15.00 -9.02
C THR A 55 7.15 -13.68 -9.78
N PRO A 56 7.23 -12.52 -9.09
CA PRO A 56 7.34 -11.23 -9.76
C PRO A 56 8.44 -11.33 -10.82
N PRO A 57 8.22 -10.83 -12.05
CA PRO A 57 9.15 -11.03 -13.14
C PRO A 57 10.51 -10.44 -12.77
N VAL A 58 11.47 -11.31 -12.43
CA VAL A 58 12.83 -10.91 -12.07
C VAL A 58 13.67 -10.94 -13.34
N ASP A 59 14.35 -9.83 -13.62
CA ASP A 59 15.27 -9.73 -14.75
C ASP A 59 16.58 -10.48 -14.41
N ALA A 60 16.73 -11.67 -15.00
CA ALA A 60 17.88 -12.54 -14.76
C ALA A 60 19.21 -11.94 -15.27
N GLU A 61 19.18 -11.18 -16.37
CA GLU A 61 20.38 -10.54 -16.93
C GLU A 61 20.87 -9.45 -15.99
N ARG A 62 19.96 -8.60 -15.51
CA ARG A 62 20.28 -7.55 -14.53
C ARG A 62 20.86 -8.11 -13.24
N VAL A 63 20.34 -9.25 -12.77
CA VAL A 63 20.89 -9.90 -11.58
C VAL A 63 22.33 -10.36 -11.80
N GLN A 64 22.69 -10.86 -12.99
CA GLN A 64 24.07 -11.25 -13.29
C GLN A 64 25.01 -10.04 -13.38
N GLU A 65 24.57 -8.96 -14.03
CA GLU A 65 25.33 -7.70 -14.08
C GLU A 65 25.64 -7.17 -12.67
N ILE A 66 24.64 -7.14 -11.80
CA ILE A 66 24.80 -6.68 -10.41
C ILE A 66 25.78 -7.57 -9.65
N ARG A 67 25.70 -8.90 -9.82
CA ARG A 67 26.67 -9.83 -9.19
C ARG A 67 28.10 -9.58 -9.66
N ASN A 68 28.29 -9.31 -10.96
CA ASN A 68 29.61 -8.99 -11.50
C ASN A 68 30.12 -7.65 -10.94
N ALA A 69 29.29 -6.60 -10.93
CA ALA A 69 29.65 -5.30 -10.39
C ALA A 69 29.94 -5.33 -8.88
N LEU A 70 29.27 -6.20 -8.11
CA LEU A 70 29.58 -6.45 -6.70
C LEU A 70 30.94 -7.14 -6.53
N ARG A 71 31.27 -8.10 -7.39
CA ARG A 71 32.59 -8.77 -7.39
C ARG A 71 33.72 -7.80 -7.70
N ASP A 72 33.50 -6.92 -8.67
CA ASP A 72 34.50 -5.94 -9.12
C ASP A 72 34.57 -4.71 -8.19
N GLY A 73 33.66 -4.61 -7.20
CA GLY A 73 33.58 -3.50 -6.25
C GLY A 73 33.06 -2.18 -6.85
N SER A 74 32.56 -2.20 -8.08
CA SER A 74 32.04 -1.02 -8.78
C SER A 74 30.59 -0.71 -8.44
N TYR A 75 29.87 -1.64 -7.81
CA TYR A 75 28.52 -1.42 -7.33
C TYR A 75 28.52 -0.69 -5.97
N PRO A 76 27.97 0.54 -5.87
CA PRO A 76 28.07 1.34 -4.65
C PRO A 76 27.15 0.80 -3.54
N LEU A 77 27.75 0.39 -2.43
CA LEU A 77 27.05 0.03 -1.21
C LEU A 77 26.89 1.26 -0.30
N VAL A 78 25.65 1.75 -0.18
CA VAL A 78 25.33 2.92 0.65
C VAL A 78 24.45 2.47 1.82
N PRO A 79 24.87 2.65 3.08
CA PRO A 79 24.10 2.20 4.25
C PRO A 79 22.64 2.68 4.26
N ALA A 80 22.39 3.94 3.86
CA ALA A 80 21.05 4.49 3.78
C ALA A 80 20.16 3.74 2.76
N LYS A 81 20.71 3.38 1.59
CA LYS A 81 19.97 2.61 0.56
C LYS A 81 19.70 1.18 1.02
N ILE A 82 20.60 0.58 1.79
CA ILE A 82 20.42 -0.75 2.36
C ILE A 82 19.29 -0.72 3.39
N ALA A 83 19.31 0.25 4.32
CA ALA A 83 18.25 0.41 5.30
C ALA A 83 16.87 0.63 4.65
N ASP A 84 16.79 1.49 3.64
CA ASP A 84 15.57 1.73 2.88
C ASP A 84 15.03 0.45 2.21
N ALA A 85 15.92 -0.33 1.57
CA ALA A 85 15.56 -1.61 0.96
C ALA A 85 15.08 -2.64 2.01
N MET A 86 15.67 -2.66 3.21
CA MET A 86 15.23 -3.55 4.29
C MET A 86 13.85 -3.16 4.84
N ILE A 87 13.55 -1.87 4.95
CA ILE A 87 12.23 -1.37 5.36
C ILE A 87 11.19 -1.72 4.30
N ALA A 88 11.49 -1.47 3.02
CA ALA A 88 10.61 -1.81 1.89
C ALA A 88 10.33 -3.31 1.81
N ALA A 89 11.33 -4.15 2.12
CA ALA A 89 11.21 -5.61 2.17
C ALA A 89 10.64 -6.14 3.50
N GLN A 90 10.28 -5.27 4.46
CA GLN A 90 9.74 -5.63 5.77
C GLN A 90 10.61 -6.65 6.53
N VAL A 91 11.94 -6.53 6.43
CA VAL A 91 12.87 -7.46 7.07
C VAL A 91 12.96 -7.16 8.57
N SER A 92 12.57 -8.13 9.41
CA SER A 92 12.75 -8.05 10.87
C SER A 92 14.18 -8.41 11.27
N LEU A 93 14.91 -7.46 11.85
CA LEU A 93 16.20 -7.70 12.50
C LEU A 93 15.97 -8.10 13.97
N SER A 94 15.62 -9.37 14.24
CA SER A 94 15.73 -9.88 15.60
C SER A 94 17.19 -10.21 15.93
N LEU A 95 17.64 -9.84 17.13
CA LEU A 95 18.89 -10.37 17.65
C LEU A 95 18.68 -11.84 18.03
N PRO A 96 19.59 -12.76 17.66
CA PRO A 96 19.53 -14.12 18.16
C PRO A 96 19.68 -14.09 19.69
N ASP A 97 18.78 -14.80 20.37
CA ASP A 97 18.80 -14.96 21.82
C ASP A 97 20.16 -15.56 22.23
N ARG A 98 20.92 -14.80 23.01
CA ARG A 98 22.26 -15.19 23.48
C ARG A 98 22.07 -16.04 24.74
N ASN A 99 22.04 -17.36 24.57
CA ASN A 99 22.14 -18.33 25.66
C ASN A 99 23.61 -18.57 26.04
#